data_AF-A0A935ADW0-F1
#
_entry.id   AF-A0A935ADW0-F1
#
_cell.length_a   1.000
_cell.length_b   1.000
_cell.length_c   1.000
_cell.angle_alpha   90.00
_cell.angle_beta   90.00
_cell.angle_gamma   90.00
#
_symmetry.space_group_name_H-M   'P 1'
#
loop_
_entity.id
_entity.type
_entity.pdbx_description
1 polymer ?
#
loop_
_entity_poly.entity_id
_entity_poly.type
_entity_poly.pdbx_seq_one_letter_code
_entity_poly.pdbx_strand_id
1 'polypeptide(L)'
;MNAPTDPTLRVLKVRLPDGAGGVCEHELLETQDMSVLTILKQLWGALPLPFRNASLCHSGACNTCGFVMNGQPGVLCSVFTRSIGPVIDIAPGEHARGWDALRDDTRKVHG
;
A
#
# COMPACT_ATOMS: atom_id res chain seq x y z
N MET A 1 -6.21 25.93 -13.35
CA MET A 1 -5.98 24.48 -13.23
C MET A 1 -7.35 23.83 -13.30
N ASN A 2 -7.71 23.22 -14.44
CA ASN A 2 -9.02 22.59 -14.60
C ASN A 2 -8.94 21.22 -13.94
N ALA A 3 -9.56 21.07 -12.77
CA ALA A 3 -9.71 19.76 -12.16
C ALA A 3 -10.46 18.86 -13.15
N PRO A 4 -10.05 17.59 -13.34
CA PRO A 4 -10.79 16.65 -14.18
C PRO A 4 -12.26 16.60 -13.74
N THR A 5 -13.19 16.89 -14.65
CA THR A 5 -14.64 16.93 -14.38
C THR A 5 -15.34 15.61 -14.64
N ASP A 6 -14.59 14.53 -14.85
CA ASP A 6 -15.17 13.21 -15.06
C ASP A 6 -15.82 12.72 -13.74
N PRO A 7 -17.14 12.51 -13.70
CA PRO A 7 -17.85 12.12 -12.49
C PRO A 7 -17.50 10.70 -12.01
N THR A 8 -16.81 9.91 -12.84
CA THR A 8 -16.31 8.58 -12.48
C THR A 8 -14.94 8.62 -11.79
N LEU A 9 -14.30 9.79 -11.76
CA LEU A 9 -12.96 9.98 -11.24
C LEU A 9 -13.02 10.08 -9.72
N ARG A 10 -12.45 9.09 -9.04
CA ARG A 10 -12.47 8.98 -7.57
C ARG A 10 -11.11 9.40 -7.01
N VAL A 11 -11.13 10.25 -5.99
CA VAL A 11 -9.93 10.56 -5.20
C VAL A 11 -9.85 9.55 -4.06
N LEU A 12 -8.70 8.88 -3.94
CA LEU A 12 -8.38 8.00 -2.83
C LEU A 12 -7.56 8.77 -1.79
N LYS A 13 -7.93 8.62 -0.52
CA LYS A 13 -7.12 9.04 0.62
C LYS A 13 -6.40 7.82 1.17
N VAL A 14 -5.09 7.81 1.03
CA VAL A 14 -4.22 6.70 1.47
C VAL A 14 -3.43 7.14 2.69
N ARG A 15 -3.53 6.36 3.76
CA ARG A 15 -2.86 6.62 5.03
C ARG A 15 -1.85 5.53 5.30
N LEU A 16 -0.61 5.94 5.58
CA LEU A 16 0.52 5.07 5.81
C LEU A 16 1.26 5.53 7.08
N PRO A 17 1.74 4.61 7.93
CA PRO A 17 2.70 4.94 8.97
C PRO A 17 3.91 5.68 8.39
N ASP A 18 4.33 6.78 9.03
CA ASP A 18 5.49 7.57 8.56
C ASP A 18 6.85 6.99 8.99
N GLY A 19 6.83 5.94 9.82
CA GLY A 19 8.02 5.30 10.38
C GLY A 19 8.59 5.96 11.64
N ALA A 20 8.01 7.08 12.09
CA ALA A 20 8.35 7.79 13.33
C ALA A 20 7.21 7.75 14.38
N GLY A 21 6.22 6.88 14.16
CA GLY A 21 5.05 6.72 15.03
C GLY A 21 3.85 7.61 14.65
N GLY A 22 3.94 8.37 13.56
CA GLY A 22 2.85 9.15 12.99
C GLY A 22 2.22 8.48 11.76
N VAL A 23 1.29 9.21 11.13
CA VAL A 23 0.58 8.79 9.91
C VAL A 23 0.74 9.88 8.85
N CYS A 24 1.16 9.48 7.65
CA CYS A 24 1.18 10.32 6.47
C CYS A 24 -0.08 10.04 5.62
N GLU A 25 -0.75 11.10 5.17
CA GLU A 25 -1.90 11.02 4.26
C GLU A 25 -1.50 11.48 2.86
N HIS A 26 -1.91 10.72 1.85
CA HIS A 26 -1.69 11.02 0.44
C HIS A 26 -3.02 10.99 -0.31
N GLU A 27 -3.22 11.94 -1.21
CA GLU A 27 -4.35 11.94 -2.13
C GLU A 27 -3.89 11.47 -3.52
N LEU A 28 -4.61 10.50 -4.07
CA LEU A 28 -4.32 9.88 -5.37
C LEU A 28 -5.58 9.83 -6.21
N LEU A 29 -5.45 10.01 -7.52
CA LEU A 29 -6.56 9.78 -8.45
C LEU A 29 -6.63 8.28 -8.75
N GLU A 30 -7.78 7.66 -8.47
CA GLU A 30 -8.03 6.26 -8.80
C GLU A 30 -8.03 6.09 -10.32
N THR A 31 -7.21 5.15 -10.81
CA THR A 31 -7.22 4.73 -12.22
C THR A 31 -8.02 3.44 -12.37
N GLN A 32 -8.36 3.10 -13.62
CA GLN A 32 -8.96 1.80 -13.92
C GLN A 32 -8.08 0.65 -13.39
N ASP A 33 -8.73 -0.33 -12.75
CA ASP A 33 -8.11 -1.54 -12.19
C ASP A 33 -6.91 -1.26 -11.27
N MET A 34 -6.92 -0.11 -10.58
CA MET A 34 -5.88 0.25 -9.63
C MET A 34 -5.84 -0.75 -8.47
N SER A 35 -4.67 -1.37 -8.29
CA SER A 35 -4.39 -2.21 -7.12
C SER A 35 -3.74 -1.39 -6.02
N VAL A 36 -3.74 -1.89 -4.78
CA VAL A 36 -3.01 -1.25 -3.67
C VAL A 36 -1.50 -1.25 -3.91
N LEU A 37 -0.98 -2.24 -4.64
CA LEU A 37 0.40 -2.20 -5.12
C LEU A 37 0.66 -1.00 -6.05
N THR A 38 -0.28 -0.68 -6.95
CA THR A 38 -0.15 0.46 -7.86
C THR A 38 -0.09 1.77 -7.08
N ILE A 39 -0.89 1.91 -6.02
CA ILE A 39 -0.80 3.03 -5.06
C ILE A 39 0.62 3.16 -4.52
N LEU A 40 1.18 2.07 -3.97
CA LEU A 40 2.54 2.13 -3.38
C LEU A 40 3.61 2.46 -4.42
N LYS A 41 3.48 1.97 -5.65
CA LYS A 41 4.39 2.33 -6.74
C LYS A 41 4.33 3.82 -7.09
N GLN A 42 3.14 4.43 -7.09
CA GLN A 42 2.98 5.88 -7.30
C GLN A 42 3.59 6.69 -6.15
N LEU A 43 3.51 6.18 -4.91
CA LEU A 43 4.06 6.81 -3.73
C LEU A 43 5.54 6.49 -3.47
N TRP A 44 6.19 5.68 -4.30
CA TRP A 44 7.49 5.07 -4.00
C TRP A 44 8.57 6.04 -3.51
N GLY A 45 8.64 7.24 -4.09
CA GLY A 45 9.59 8.29 -3.66
C GLY A 45 9.36 8.80 -2.23
N ALA A 46 8.12 8.77 -1.76
CA ALA A 46 7.68 9.25 -0.45
C ALA A 46 7.52 8.13 0.60
N LEU A 47 7.49 6.86 0.19
CA LEU A 47 7.26 5.75 1.11
C LEU A 47 8.42 5.54 2.08
N PRO A 48 8.16 5.22 3.36
CA PRO A 48 9.17 4.64 4.22
C PRO A 48 9.68 3.32 3.61
N LEU A 49 10.97 3.05 3.79
CA LEU A 49 11.65 1.88 3.21
C LEU A 49 11.01 0.50 3.50
N PRO A 50 10.34 0.21 4.65
CA PRO A 50 9.62 -1.05 4.85
C PRO A 50 8.55 -1.32 3.78
N PHE A 51 7.98 -0.27 3.18
CA PHE A 51 7.02 -0.38 2.09
C PHE A 51 7.67 -0.53 0.71
N ARG A 52 8.96 -0.18 0.57
CA ARG A 52 9.66 -0.22 -0.73
C ARG A 52 10.06 -1.64 -1.14
N ASN A 53 10.49 -2.51 -0.22
CA ASN A 53 11.11 -3.79 -0.61
C ASN A 53 10.16 -5.01 -0.69
N ALA A 54 8.85 -4.84 -0.53
CA ALA A 54 7.97 -5.97 -0.20
C ALA A 54 7.40 -6.77 -1.41
N SER A 55 7.44 -6.22 -2.64
CA SER A 55 6.58 -6.71 -3.75
C SER A 55 7.36 -7.28 -4.93
N LEU A 56 7.50 -8.61 -4.98
CA LEU A 56 8.30 -9.30 -6.00
C LEU A 56 7.47 -9.83 -7.17
N CYS A 57 6.54 -10.76 -6.92
CA CYS A 57 5.84 -11.48 -8.00
C CYS A 57 4.75 -10.66 -8.70
N HIS A 58 4.20 -9.65 -8.01
CA HIS A 58 3.05 -8.85 -8.45
C HIS A 58 1.78 -9.64 -8.83
N SER A 59 1.68 -10.94 -8.50
CA SER A 59 0.57 -11.83 -8.86
C SER A 59 -0.17 -12.44 -7.67
N GLY A 60 0.18 -12.06 -6.44
CA GLY A 60 -0.35 -12.64 -5.21
C GLY A 60 0.28 -13.98 -4.82
N ALA A 61 1.03 -14.63 -5.72
CA ALA A 61 1.51 -16.00 -5.53
C ALA A 61 2.61 -16.14 -4.46
N CYS A 62 3.54 -15.17 -4.38
CA CYS A 62 4.67 -15.28 -3.46
C CYS A 62 4.32 -14.92 -2.01
N ASN A 63 3.22 -14.19 -1.79
CA ASN A 63 2.80 -13.66 -0.48
C ASN A 63 3.92 -12.96 0.34
N THR A 64 4.90 -12.35 -0.33
CA THR A 64 5.98 -11.57 0.32
C THR A 64 5.53 -10.15 0.66
N CYS A 65 4.53 -9.63 -0.06
CA CYS A 65 3.90 -8.34 0.19
C CYS A 65 2.64 -8.47 1.05
N GLY A 66 2.76 -9.14 2.19
CA GLY A 66 1.71 -9.16 3.21
C GLY A 66 1.58 -7.79 3.91
N PHE A 67 0.36 -7.25 3.93
CA PHE A 67 0.00 -5.97 4.54
C PHE A 67 -1.34 -6.07 5.27
N VAL A 68 -1.62 -5.08 6.12
CA VAL A 68 -2.93 -4.87 6.72
C VAL A 68 -3.57 -3.66 6.03
N MET A 69 -4.76 -3.85 5.47
CA MET A 69 -5.55 -2.83 4.78
C MET A 69 -6.88 -2.66 5.51
N ASN A 70 -7.16 -1.47 6.05
CA ASN A 70 -8.35 -1.19 6.86
C ASN A 70 -8.57 -2.25 7.97
N GLY A 71 -7.48 -2.68 8.62
CA GLY A 71 -7.51 -3.70 9.68
C GLY A 71 -7.59 -5.16 9.20
N GLN A 72 -7.67 -5.42 7.90
CA GLN A 72 -7.73 -6.77 7.34
C GLN A 72 -6.40 -7.18 6.68
N PRO A 73 -5.86 -8.38 6.94
CA PRO A 73 -4.67 -8.86 6.27
C PRO A 73 -4.94 -9.11 4.79
N GLY A 74 -3.97 -8.82 3.94
CA GLY A 74 -4.08 -9.09 2.51
C GLY A 74 -2.77 -8.89 1.76
N VAL A 75 -2.84 -9.11 0.45
CA VAL A 75 -1.68 -9.05 -0.45
C VAL A 75 -1.89 -7.90 -1.42
N LEU A 76 -1.03 -6.88 -1.37
CA LEU A 76 -1.27 -5.59 -2.06
C LEU A 76 -1.51 -5.72 -3.58
N CYS A 77 -0.89 -6.72 -4.21
CA CYS A 77 -0.96 -6.92 -5.65
C CYS A 77 -2.24 -7.61 -6.11
N SER A 78 -3.03 -8.19 -5.21
CA SER A 78 -4.30 -8.86 -5.55
C SER A 78 -5.52 -8.09 -5.08
N VAL A 79 -5.35 -6.95 -4.40
CA VAL A 79 -6.47 -6.16 -3.88
C VAL A 79 -6.65 -4.89 -4.72
N PHE A 80 -7.86 -4.72 -5.25
CA PHE A 80 -8.24 -3.55 -6.04
C PHE A 80 -8.86 -2.47 -5.16
N THR A 81 -8.54 -1.20 -5.44
CA THR A 81 -9.02 -0.05 -4.66
C THR A 81 -10.55 0.07 -4.65
N ARG A 82 -11.20 -0.36 -5.74
CA ARG A 82 -12.66 -0.42 -5.87
C ARG A 82 -13.35 -1.33 -4.85
N SER A 83 -12.68 -2.38 -4.36
CA SER A 83 -13.26 -3.28 -3.35
C SER A 83 -13.03 -2.81 -1.90
N ILE A 84 -12.26 -1.74 -1.67
CA ILE A 84 -11.92 -1.24 -0.33
C ILE A 84 -12.74 0.01 0.02
N GLY A 85 -12.83 0.95 -0.93
CA GLY A 85 -13.45 2.26 -0.70
C GLY A 85 -12.46 3.41 -0.90
N PRO A 86 -12.92 4.67 -0.71
CA PRO A 86 -12.13 5.87 -1.01
C PRO A 86 -11.11 6.23 0.07
N VAL A 87 -11.17 5.63 1.26
CA VAL A 87 -10.19 5.82 2.34
C VAL A 87 -9.53 4.47 2.63
N ILE A 88 -8.21 4.45 2.55
CA ILE A 88 -7.40 3.24 2.64
C ILE A 88 -6.29 3.46 3.66
N ASP A 89 -6.39 2.79 4.80
CA ASP A 89 -5.33 2.68 5.79
C ASP A 89 -4.46 1.46 5.44
N ILE A 90 -3.15 1.67 5.25
CA ILE A 90 -2.19 0.62 4.89
C ILE A 90 -1.12 0.54 5.97
N ALA A 91 -0.97 -0.62 6.59
CA ALA A 91 0.08 -0.90 7.57
C ALA A 91 0.90 -2.14 7.19
N PRO A 92 2.17 -2.24 7.62
CA PRO A 92 2.95 -3.45 7.48
C PRO A 92 2.21 -4.66 8.07
N GLY A 93 2.10 -5.74 7.31
CA GLY A 93 1.52 -7.01 7.76
C GLY A 93 2.57 -8.11 7.85
N GLU A 94 2.14 -9.30 8.25
CA GLU A 94 2.97 -10.50 8.22
C GLU A 94 3.11 -11.01 6.79
N HIS A 95 4.32 -11.37 6.39
CA HIS A 95 4.59 -12.01 5.11
C HIS A 95 4.86 -13.51 5.30
N ALA A 96 4.89 -14.27 4.20
CA ALA A 96 5.18 -15.70 4.26
C ALA A 96 6.54 -16.01 4.94
N ARG A 97 6.54 -17.01 5.83
CA ARG A 97 7.76 -17.50 6.52
C ARG A 97 8.81 -17.97 5.50
N GLY A 98 10.09 -17.71 5.77
CA GLY A 98 11.19 -18.11 4.89
C GLY A 98 11.52 -17.09 3.80
N TRP A 99 10.78 -15.99 3.73
CA TRP A 99 11.03 -14.85 2.84
C TRP A 99 11.56 -13.62 3.59
N ASP A 100 11.93 -13.77 4.86
CA ASP A 100 12.36 -12.70 5.77
C ASP A 100 13.55 -11.90 5.22
N ALA A 101 14.45 -12.54 4.49
CA ALA A 101 15.61 -11.89 3.88
C ALA A 101 15.25 -10.94 2.70
N LEU A 102 14.05 -11.06 2.14
CA LEU A 102 13.59 -10.23 1.01
C LEU A 102 12.78 -9.01 1.45
N ARG A 103 12.48 -8.90 2.74
CA ARG A 103 11.79 -7.74 3.31
C ARG A 103 12.67 -7.10 4.38
N ASP A 104 12.89 -5.80 4.26
CA ASP A 104 13.61 -5.06 5.29
C ASP A 104 12.69 -4.76 6.50
N ASP A 105 12.53 -5.78 7.34
CA ASP A 105 11.76 -5.75 8.58
C ASP A 105 12.56 -5.17 9.76
N THR A 106 13.84 -4.80 9.56
CA THR A 106 14.73 -4.23 10.60
C THR A 106 14.24 -2.87 11.12
N ARG A 107 13.16 -2.36 10.54
CA ARG A 107 12.44 -1.16 10.92
C ARG A 107 11.17 -1.35 11.75
N LYS A 108 10.99 -2.50 12.39
CA LYS A 108 10.14 -2.62 13.61
C LYS A 108 10.72 -1.84 14.81
N VAL A 109 11.44 -0.74 14.55
CA VAL A 109 11.68 0.40 15.45
C VAL A 109 10.52 1.34 15.15
N HIS A 110 9.42 1.31 15.90
CA HIS A 110 9.34 1.40 17.34
C HIS A 110 8.37 0.34 17.89
N GLY A 111 8.69 -0.16 19.09
CA GLY A 111 7.85 -1.12 19.82
C GLY A 111 6.49 -0.57 20.23
#